data_AF-A0A972XUE5-F1
#
_entry.id   AF-A0A972XUE5-F1
#
_cell.length_a   1.000
_cell.length_b   1.000
_cell.length_c   1.000
_cell.angle_alpha   90.00
_cell.angle_beta   90.00
_cell.angle_gamma   90.00
#
_symmetry.space_group_name_H-M   'P 1'
#
loop_
_entity.id
_entity.type
_entity.pdbx_description
1 polymer ?
#
loop_
_entity_poly.entity_id
_entity_poly.type
_entity_poly.pdbx_seq_one_letter_code
_entity_poly.pdbx_strand_id
1 'polypeptide(L)'
;MRPGGRPIRCNERKKSKDGKHSLIKPEALVEAVQPFENQCLDLAGLNSVLRQVTFLYVSRGFVASQAYLPEQDLRDGTLKITVIEGQLTDIILNGQQGAHQAQIAAAFPGLKGTPLNLRAAEQDLDQINRLRSRNATVKLEPGRSQGETQVHVTENTGKPWHVTVGSDNLSSEASGEFQRRAGLELDNTFGINDRFTFNIQESVSEHPFRLTQDEPYGQMFSGSFSVPYGYWLFSIDASKSRYLSTIPSAFSDIDTSGTSIVIRLPRPISPAGLRSRIMIILSLAA
;
A
#
# COMPACT_ATOMS: atom_id res chain seq x y z
N MET A 1 33.05 -30.50 40.16
CA MET A 1 32.89 -30.43 38.69
C MET A 1 33.38 -29.07 38.22
N ARG A 2 34.38 -29.02 37.32
CA ARG A 2 35.02 -27.76 36.89
C ARG A 2 34.13 -27.00 35.90
N PRO A 3 33.85 -25.70 36.08
CA PRO A 3 33.24 -24.87 35.05
C PRO A 3 34.35 -24.43 34.09
N GLY A 4 34.57 -25.21 33.03
CA GLY A 4 35.72 -25.06 32.13
C GLY A 4 35.37 -24.79 30.65
N GLY A 5 34.13 -24.38 30.35
CA GLY A 5 33.75 -23.97 29.00
C GLY A 5 34.10 -22.50 28.80
N ARG A 6 34.99 -22.20 27.83
CA ARG A 6 35.22 -20.81 27.42
C ARG A 6 33.89 -20.22 26.88
N PRO A 7 33.64 -18.93 27.14
CA PRO A 7 32.44 -18.27 26.67
C PRO A 7 32.33 -18.31 25.15
N ILE A 8 31.13 -18.61 24.64
CA ILE A 8 30.84 -18.60 23.22
C ILE A 8 30.95 -17.17 22.68
N ARG A 9 31.91 -16.91 21.80
CA ARG A 9 31.99 -15.67 21.01
C ARG A 9 31.18 -15.86 19.73
N CYS A 10 30.17 -15.03 19.50
CA CYS A 10 29.42 -15.06 18.24
C CYS A 10 30.24 -14.34 17.16
N ASN A 11 30.58 -15.04 16.09
CA ASN A 11 31.28 -14.45 14.96
C ASN A 11 30.41 -14.61 13.71
N GLU A 12 29.63 -13.56 13.41
CA GLU A 12 28.67 -13.56 12.32
C GLU A 12 29.38 -13.52 10.98
N ARG A 13 29.42 -14.65 10.27
CA ARG A 13 29.90 -14.68 8.89
C ARG A 13 28.74 -14.47 7.93
N LYS A 14 28.73 -13.27 7.32
CA LYS A 14 27.80 -12.85 6.28
C LYS A 14 27.96 -13.73 5.04
N LYS A 15 26.89 -14.39 4.61
CA LYS A 15 26.74 -14.86 3.24
C LYS A 15 25.36 -14.50 2.73
N SER A 16 25.23 -13.26 2.25
CA SER A 16 24.18 -12.93 1.28
C SER A 16 24.58 -13.56 -0.06
N LYS A 17 23.62 -14.17 -0.76
CA LYS A 17 23.81 -14.75 -2.10
C LYS A 17 24.29 -13.69 -3.12
N ASP A 18 24.09 -12.41 -2.82
CA ASP A 18 24.50 -11.26 -3.66
C ASP A 18 25.81 -10.58 -3.26
N GLY A 19 26.51 -11.05 -2.21
CA GLY A 19 27.75 -10.41 -1.75
C GLY A 19 27.58 -8.96 -1.23
N LYS A 20 26.34 -8.45 -1.13
CA LYS A 20 26.01 -7.13 -0.58
C LYS A 20 25.63 -7.26 0.90
N HIS A 21 25.91 -6.19 1.64
CA HIS A 21 25.73 -6.06 3.08
C HIS A 21 24.41 -6.66 3.60
N SER A 22 24.47 -7.35 4.75
CA SER A 22 23.30 -7.88 5.45
C SER A 22 22.23 -6.79 5.65
N LEU A 23 20.96 -7.17 5.53
CA LEU A 23 19.81 -6.26 5.66
C LEU A 23 19.69 -5.64 7.06
N ILE A 24 20.25 -6.32 8.05
CA ILE A 24 20.32 -5.86 9.42
C ILE A 24 21.71 -5.32 9.70
N LYS A 25 21.74 -4.15 10.35
CA LYS A 25 23.00 -3.54 10.79
C LYS A 25 23.71 -4.45 11.80
N PRO A 26 25.05 -4.59 11.74
CA PRO A 26 25.80 -5.46 12.65
C PRO A 26 25.55 -5.16 14.14
N GLU A 27 25.34 -3.89 14.50
CA GLU A 27 25.13 -3.49 15.89
C GLU A 27 23.84 -4.08 16.46
N ALA A 28 22.77 -4.11 15.65
CA ALA A 28 21.48 -4.68 16.07
C ALA A 28 21.53 -6.21 16.21
N LEU A 29 22.42 -6.85 15.46
CA LEU A 29 22.65 -8.29 15.55
C LEU A 29 23.42 -8.64 16.83
N VAL A 30 24.48 -7.89 17.15
CA VAL A 30 25.22 -8.03 18.42
C VAL A 30 24.30 -7.81 19.62
N GLU A 31 23.46 -6.77 19.59
CA GLU A 31 22.48 -6.51 20.64
C GLU A 31 21.49 -7.67 20.83
N ALA A 32 21.06 -8.30 19.74
CA ALA A 32 20.14 -9.43 19.81
C ALA A 32 20.76 -10.69 20.44
N VAL A 33 22.07 -10.89 20.29
CA VAL A 33 22.77 -12.09 20.81
C VAL A 33 23.51 -11.87 22.12
N GLN A 34 23.72 -10.61 22.53
CA GLN A 34 24.30 -10.19 23.81
C GLN A 34 23.78 -11.00 25.03
N PRO A 35 22.47 -11.27 25.18
CA PRO A 35 21.95 -12.03 26.31
C PRO A 35 22.45 -13.48 26.41
N PHE A 36 23.07 -14.01 25.36
CA PHE A 36 23.57 -15.38 25.29
C PHE A 36 25.10 -15.45 25.32
N GLU A 37 25.78 -14.30 25.27
CA GLU A 37 27.23 -14.24 25.35
C GLU A 37 27.72 -14.72 26.71
N ASN A 38 28.84 -15.43 26.70
CA ASN A 38 29.48 -15.96 27.89
C ASN A 38 28.67 -16.96 28.72
N GLN A 39 27.67 -17.60 28.13
CA GLN A 39 26.87 -18.65 28.79
C GLN A 39 27.17 -20.04 28.22
N CYS A 40 26.97 -21.07 29.04
CA CYS A 40 26.92 -22.45 28.57
C CYS A 40 25.55 -22.70 27.94
N LEU A 41 25.51 -22.81 26.62
CA LEU A 41 24.28 -23.08 25.88
C LEU A 41 24.17 -24.58 25.60
N ASP A 42 23.03 -25.16 25.95
CA ASP A 42 22.62 -26.47 25.45
C ASP A 42 21.92 -26.32 24.09
N LEU A 43 21.37 -27.41 23.54
CA LEU A 43 20.64 -27.36 22.27
C LEU A 43 19.43 -26.41 22.31
N ALA A 44 18.77 -26.28 23.47
CA ALA A 44 17.65 -25.36 23.64
C ALA A 44 18.13 -23.89 23.63
N GLY A 45 19.25 -23.60 24.28
CA GLY A 45 19.93 -22.31 24.24
C GLY A 45 20.34 -21.93 22.83
N LEU A 46 20.98 -22.83 22.08
CA LEU A 46 21.35 -22.60 20.68
C LEU A 46 20.13 -22.28 19.81
N ASN A 47 19.04 -23.05 19.95
CA ASN A 47 17.79 -22.77 19.24
C ASN A 47 17.18 -21.42 19.64
N SER A 48 17.35 -21.01 20.89
CA SER A 48 16.89 -19.69 21.37
C SER A 48 17.67 -18.56 20.71
N VAL A 49 18.99 -18.70 20.54
CA VAL A 49 19.81 -17.73 19.78
C VAL A 49 19.32 -17.63 18.34
N LEU A 50 19.16 -18.76 17.64
CA LEU A 50 18.69 -18.77 16.25
C LEU A 50 17.29 -18.14 16.10
N ARG A 51 16.39 -18.42 17.05
CA ARG A 51 15.06 -17.79 17.10
C ARG A 51 15.15 -16.29 17.32
N GLN A 52 16.02 -15.82 18.21
CA GLN A 52 16.19 -14.39 18.48
C GLN A 52 16.71 -13.65 17.24
N VAL A 53 17.70 -14.21 16.54
CA VAL A 53 18.22 -13.65 15.29
C VAL A 53 17.13 -13.67 14.20
N THR A 54 16.40 -14.77 14.05
CA THR A 54 15.30 -14.86 13.07
C THR A 54 14.18 -13.86 13.39
N PHE A 55 13.81 -13.72 14.66
CA PHE A 55 12.80 -12.77 15.12
C PHE A 55 13.22 -11.32 14.85
N LEU A 56 14.51 -11.00 14.94
CA LEU A 56 15.04 -9.68 14.58
C LEU A 56 14.78 -9.31 13.11
N TYR A 57 14.85 -10.30 12.21
CA TYR A 57 14.52 -10.12 10.79
C TYR A 57 13.01 -10.00 10.57
N VAL A 58 12.23 -10.92 11.17
CA VAL A 58 10.77 -10.96 11.05
C VAL A 58 10.14 -9.66 11.58
N SER A 59 10.61 -9.15 12.72
CA SER A 59 10.13 -7.88 13.31
C SER A 59 10.36 -6.65 12.42
N ARG A 60 11.32 -6.74 11.49
CA ARG A 60 11.59 -5.72 10.46
C ARG A 60 10.89 -5.99 9.12
N GLY A 61 10.07 -7.04 9.06
CA GLY A 61 9.26 -7.40 7.90
C GLY A 61 9.90 -8.45 6.98
N PHE A 62 11.11 -8.93 7.26
CA PHE A 62 11.77 -9.95 6.44
C PHE A 62 11.35 -11.36 6.86
N VAL A 63 10.12 -11.73 6.52
CA VAL A 63 9.48 -12.98 6.96
C VAL A 63 10.04 -14.24 6.28
N ALA A 64 10.70 -14.08 5.14
CA ALA A 64 11.36 -15.17 4.42
C ALA A 64 12.81 -15.41 4.88
N SER A 65 13.28 -14.67 5.89
CA SER A 65 14.64 -14.81 6.41
C SER A 65 14.71 -15.80 7.57
N GLN A 66 15.76 -16.62 7.60
CA GLN A 66 15.97 -17.62 8.65
C GLN A 66 17.44 -17.74 9.04
N ALA A 67 17.70 -17.73 10.35
CA ALA A 67 19.01 -18.06 10.90
C ALA A 67 19.17 -19.58 11.04
N TYR A 68 20.33 -20.10 10.67
CA TYR A 68 20.67 -21.51 10.83
C TYR A 68 22.13 -21.68 11.28
N LEU A 69 22.40 -22.87 11.80
CA LEU A 69 23.74 -23.25 12.24
C LEU A 69 24.38 -24.14 11.17
N PRO A 70 25.39 -23.65 10.42
CA PRO A 70 26.16 -24.51 9.54
C PRO A 70 26.99 -25.51 10.35
N GLU A 71 27.40 -26.60 9.70
CA GLU A 71 28.37 -27.54 10.26
C GLU A 71 29.66 -26.81 10.63
N GLN A 72 30.07 -26.94 11.90
CA GLN A 72 31.21 -26.23 12.47
C GLN A 72 31.76 -26.95 13.69
N ASP A 73 33.04 -26.73 13.98
CA ASP A 73 33.67 -27.12 15.24
C ASP A 73 33.52 -25.98 16.26
N LEU A 74 33.10 -26.30 17.48
CA LEU A 74 32.87 -25.36 18.58
C LEU A 74 34.00 -25.38 19.63
N ARG A 75 35.11 -26.11 19.40
CA ARG A 75 36.25 -26.21 20.34
C ARG A 75 36.90 -24.87 20.65
N ASP A 76 36.86 -23.93 19.72
CA ASP A 76 37.39 -22.58 19.89
C ASP A 76 36.44 -21.67 20.71
N GLY A 77 35.26 -22.18 21.08
CA GLY A 77 34.23 -21.41 21.74
C GLY A 77 33.66 -20.33 20.84
N THR A 78 33.63 -20.51 19.51
CA THR A 78 33.04 -19.54 18.59
C THR A 78 31.82 -20.14 17.90
N LEU A 79 30.66 -19.51 18.06
CA LEU A 79 29.44 -19.89 17.35
C LEU A 79 29.28 -19.03 16.11
N LYS A 80 29.28 -19.67 14.94
CA LYS A 80 29.02 -19.04 13.64
C LYS A 80 27.58 -19.28 13.26
N ILE A 81 26.80 -18.21 13.21
CA ILE A 81 25.42 -18.24 12.75
C ILE A 81 25.40 -17.69 11.33
N THR A 82 24.70 -18.38 10.44
CA THR A 82 24.45 -17.90 9.08
C THR A 82 22.98 -17.56 8.94
N VAL A 83 22.67 -16.43 8.32
CA VAL A 83 21.29 -16.05 8.00
C VAL A 83 21.08 -16.17 6.50
N ILE A 84 20.02 -16.89 6.13
CA ILE A 84 19.51 -16.92 4.76
C ILE A 84 18.49 -15.80 4.66
N GLU A 85 18.80 -14.78 3.87
CA GLU A 85 17.88 -13.69 3.57
C GLU A 85 17.06 -14.09 2.34
N GLY A 86 15.80 -14.44 2.53
CA GLY A 86 14.92 -14.91 1.46
C GLY A 86 14.70 -13.84 0.39
N GLN A 87 15.04 -14.17 -0.85
CA GLN A 87 14.90 -13.28 -2.00
C GLN A 87 13.66 -13.63 -2.81
N LEU A 88 12.93 -12.60 -3.23
CA LEU A 88 11.79 -12.77 -4.12
C LEU A 88 12.28 -13.04 -5.54
N THR A 89 12.01 -14.23 -6.08
CA THR A 89 12.38 -14.57 -7.46
C THR A 89 11.26 -14.27 -8.44
N ASP A 90 10.02 -14.56 -8.07
CA ASP A 90 8.87 -14.45 -8.95
C ASP A 90 7.60 -14.00 -8.23
N ILE A 91 6.73 -13.38 -9.04
CA ILE A 91 5.37 -13.02 -8.68
C ILE A 91 4.46 -13.71 -9.69
N ILE A 92 3.55 -14.54 -9.19
CA ILE A 92 2.65 -15.37 -9.99
C ILE A 92 1.24 -14.87 -9.73
N LEU A 93 0.56 -14.39 -10.78
CA LEU A 93 -0.82 -13.89 -10.68
C LEU A 93 -1.78 -14.96 -11.22
N ASN A 94 -2.75 -15.40 -10.41
CA ASN A 94 -3.74 -16.41 -10.80
C ASN A 94 -3.14 -17.68 -11.43
N GLY A 95 -1.98 -18.11 -10.91
CA GLY A 95 -1.25 -19.27 -11.43
C GLY A 95 -0.53 -19.05 -12.76
N GLN A 96 -0.59 -17.85 -13.34
CA GLN A 96 0.10 -17.51 -14.58
C GLN A 96 1.35 -16.67 -14.32
N GLN A 97 2.50 -17.24 -14.62
CA GLN A 97 3.77 -16.52 -14.56
C GLN A 97 3.88 -15.55 -15.73
N GLY A 98 4.17 -14.29 -15.45
CA GLY A 98 4.41 -13.27 -16.48
C GLY A 98 3.16 -12.72 -17.18
N ALA A 99 1.96 -13.06 -16.74
CA ALA A 99 0.72 -12.40 -17.15
C ALA A 99 0.56 -11.04 -16.47
N HIS A 100 -0.16 -10.11 -17.10
CA HIS A 100 -0.50 -8.78 -16.55
C HIS A 100 0.71 -8.03 -15.95
N GLN A 101 1.86 -8.06 -16.65
CA GLN A 101 3.12 -7.52 -16.12
C GLN A 101 3.02 -6.04 -15.77
N ALA A 102 2.26 -5.25 -16.52
CA ALA A 102 2.07 -3.83 -16.23
C ALA A 102 1.29 -3.63 -14.91
N GLN A 103 0.27 -4.45 -14.66
CA GLN A 103 -0.49 -4.46 -13.41
C GLN A 103 0.40 -4.83 -12.23
N ILE A 104 1.19 -5.91 -12.38
CA ILE A 104 2.13 -6.35 -11.35
C ILE A 104 3.23 -5.30 -11.14
N ALA A 105 3.77 -4.69 -12.19
CA ALA A 105 4.82 -3.69 -12.08
C ALA A 105 4.33 -2.38 -11.43
N ALA A 106 3.08 -2.01 -11.64
CA ALA A 106 2.45 -0.86 -10.98
C ALA A 106 2.22 -1.12 -9.48
N ALA A 107 1.83 -2.34 -9.11
CA ALA A 107 1.65 -2.71 -7.71
C ALA A 107 2.98 -3.01 -7.00
N PHE A 108 3.85 -3.82 -7.59
CA PHE A 108 5.08 -4.38 -7.01
C PHE A 108 6.37 -3.89 -7.72
N PRO A 109 6.67 -2.57 -7.72
CA PRO A 109 7.81 -2.05 -8.46
C PRO A 109 9.14 -2.53 -7.88
N GLY A 110 9.96 -3.18 -8.72
CA GLY A 110 11.34 -3.51 -8.39
C GLY A 110 11.54 -4.58 -7.31
N LEU A 111 10.51 -5.35 -6.96
CA LEU A 111 10.62 -6.37 -5.91
C LEU A 111 11.35 -7.64 -6.34
N LYS A 112 11.36 -7.97 -7.64
CA LYS A 112 12.08 -9.16 -8.14
C LYS A 112 13.59 -9.01 -7.93
N GLY A 113 14.21 -10.06 -7.37
CA GLY A 113 15.64 -10.10 -7.04
C GLY A 113 16.01 -9.32 -5.79
N THR A 114 15.04 -8.87 -5.00
CA THR A 114 15.30 -8.19 -3.72
C THR A 114 14.81 -9.03 -2.55
N PRO A 115 15.37 -8.85 -1.34
CA PRO A 115 14.85 -9.50 -0.15
C PRO A 115 13.39 -9.12 0.10
N LEU A 116 12.54 -10.14 0.28
CA LEU A 116 11.12 -9.93 0.44
C LEU A 116 10.83 -9.26 1.79
N ASN A 117 10.19 -8.08 1.73
CA ASN A 117 9.62 -7.44 2.89
C ASN A 117 8.09 -7.58 2.87
N LEU A 118 7.53 -8.16 3.92
CA LEU A 118 6.08 -8.39 4.03
C LEU A 118 5.29 -7.08 3.97
N ARG A 119 5.77 -6.00 4.61
CA ARG A 119 5.06 -4.71 4.61
C ARG A 119 4.97 -4.11 3.21
N ALA A 120 6.01 -4.31 2.40
CA ALA A 120 5.99 -3.90 1.00
C ALA A 120 4.94 -4.72 0.23
N ALA A 121 4.96 -6.05 0.39
CA ALA A 121 4.00 -6.93 -0.28
C ALA A 121 2.53 -6.66 0.13
N GLU A 122 2.28 -6.35 1.41
CA GLU A 122 0.97 -5.94 1.92
C GLU A 122 0.53 -4.60 1.31
N GLN A 123 1.43 -3.61 1.26
CA GLN A 123 1.15 -2.32 0.64
C GLN A 123 0.80 -2.46 -0.85
N ASP A 124 1.53 -3.30 -1.56
CA ASP A 124 1.32 -3.54 -2.98
C ASP A 124 0.00 -4.31 -3.24
N LEU A 125 -0.36 -5.24 -2.33
CA LEU A 125 -1.66 -5.91 -2.33
C LEU A 125 -2.82 -4.92 -2.09
N ASP A 126 -2.64 -3.98 -1.17
CA ASP A 126 -3.63 -2.92 -0.89
C ASP A 126 -3.86 -2.03 -2.11
N GLN A 127 -2.84 -1.79 -2.95
CA GLN A 127 -3.02 -1.01 -4.19
C GLN A 127 -3.92 -1.72 -5.20
N ILE A 128 -3.86 -3.06 -5.26
CA ILE A 128 -4.77 -3.86 -6.09
C ILE A 128 -6.19 -3.83 -5.50
N ASN A 129 -6.31 -4.06 -4.19
CA ASN A 129 -7.58 -4.09 -3.47
C ASN A 129 -8.27 -2.72 -3.30
N ARG A 130 -7.58 -1.63 -3.63
CA ARG A 130 -8.14 -0.28 -3.74
C ARG A 130 -9.24 -0.20 -4.81
N LEU A 131 -9.17 -1.05 -5.83
CA LEU A 131 -10.16 -1.14 -6.89
C LEU A 131 -11.35 -1.99 -6.44
N ARG A 132 -12.57 -1.46 -6.56
CA ARG A 132 -13.80 -2.14 -6.12
C ARG A 132 -14.05 -3.44 -6.88
N SER A 133 -13.60 -3.49 -8.13
CA SER A 133 -13.68 -4.64 -9.02
C SER A 133 -12.65 -5.73 -8.70
N ARG A 134 -11.71 -5.51 -7.78
CA ARG A 134 -10.64 -6.49 -7.49
C ARG A 134 -10.72 -6.97 -6.05
N ASN A 135 -10.43 -8.25 -5.86
CA ASN A 135 -10.18 -8.84 -4.56
C ASN A 135 -8.99 -9.80 -4.69
N ALA A 136 -7.85 -9.35 -4.23
CA ALA A 136 -6.58 -10.03 -4.29
C ALA A 136 -6.14 -10.50 -2.91
N THR A 137 -5.53 -11.68 -2.87
CA THR A 137 -4.85 -12.25 -1.72
C THR A 137 -3.44 -12.67 -2.11
N VAL A 138 -2.51 -12.60 -1.16
CA VAL A 138 -1.12 -13.02 -1.35
C VAL A 138 -0.83 -14.25 -0.51
N LYS A 139 -0.07 -15.19 -1.10
CA LYS A 139 0.58 -16.28 -0.40
C LYS A 139 2.06 -16.26 -0.73
N LEU A 140 2.88 -16.55 0.28
CA LEU A 140 4.32 -16.70 0.13
C LEU A 140 4.64 -18.18 0.07
N GLU A 141 5.30 -18.60 -1.00
CA GLU A 141 5.72 -19.99 -1.19
C GLU A 141 7.24 -20.07 -1.36
N PRO A 142 7.89 -21.16 -0.92
CA PRO A 142 9.30 -21.39 -1.20
C PRO A 142 9.61 -21.33 -2.71
N GLY A 143 10.78 -20.78 -3.04
CA GLY A 143 11.32 -20.81 -4.40
C GLY A 143 11.88 -22.18 -4.79
N ARG A 144 12.51 -22.24 -5.97
CA ARG A 144 13.10 -23.49 -6.48
C ARG A 144 14.39 -23.86 -5.74
N SER A 145 15.15 -22.86 -5.31
CA SER A 145 16.40 -23.05 -4.57
C SER A 145 16.32 -22.51 -3.15
N GLN A 146 17.26 -22.94 -2.30
CA GLN A 146 17.39 -22.39 -0.95
C GLN A 146 17.60 -20.87 -0.99
N GLY A 147 16.87 -20.18 -0.11
CA GLY A 147 16.88 -18.71 0.00
C GLY A 147 16.05 -17.99 -1.06
N GLU A 148 15.29 -18.72 -1.88
CA GLU A 148 14.35 -18.13 -2.84
C GLU A 148 12.92 -18.21 -2.29
N THR A 149 12.09 -17.26 -2.67
CA THR A 149 10.68 -17.16 -2.30
C THR A 149 9.90 -16.63 -3.49
N GLN A 150 8.66 -17.09 -3.63
CA GLN A 150 7.73 -16.67 -4.66
C GLN A 150 6.48 -16.08 -4.01
N VAL A 151 5.94 -15.03 -4.62
CA VAL A 151 4.68 -14.41 -4.20
C VAL A 151 3.59 -14.87 -5.16
N HIS A 152 2.59 -15.56 -4.62
CA HIS A 152 1.41 -16.01 -5.36
C HIS A 152 0.26 -15.05 -5.05
N VAL A 153 -0.11 -14.26 -6.04
CA VAL A 153 -1.27 -13.36 -5.99
C VAL A 153 -2.46 -14.08 -6.59
N THR A 154 -3.51 -14.28 -5.81
CA THR A 154 -4.81 -14.77 -6.30
C THR A 154 -5.78 -13.61 -6.31
N GLU A 155 -6.19 -13.18 -7.50
CA GLU A 155 -7.07 -12.04 -7.74
C GLU A 155 -8.39 -12.51 -8.36
N ASN A 156 -9.49 -12.25 -7.67
CA ASN A 156 -10.84 -12.35 -8.21
C ASN A 156 -11.26 -11.01 -8.80
N THR A 157 -11.74 -11.02 -10.04
CA THR A 157 -12.12 -9.81 -10.78
C THR A 157 -13.63 -9.77 -11.00
N GLY A 158 -14.27 -8.74 -10.47
CA GLY A 158 -15.65 -8.38 -10.72
C GLY A 158 -15.81 -7.47 -11.94
N LYS A 159 -16.96 -6.79 -12.03
CA LYS A 159 -17.21 -5.83 -13.11
C LYS A 159 -16.27 -4.62 -12.94
N PRO A 160 -15.55 -4.19 -13.98
CA PRO A 160 -14.59 -3.07 -13.91
C PRO A 160 -15.29 -1.71 -13.91
N TRP A 161 -16.60 -1.67 -13.76
CA TRP A 161 -17.38 -0.44 -13.72
C TRP A 161 -18.41 -0.52 -12.60
N HIS A 162 -18.67 0.61 -11.97
CA HIS A 162 -19.68 0.75 -10.93
C HIS A 162 -20.46 2.04 -11.16
N VAL A 163 -21.79 1.93 -11.15
CA VAL A 163 -22.69 3.07 -11.27
C VAL A 163 -23.41 3.24 -9.94
N THR A 164 -23.41 4.46 -9.42
CA THR A 164 -24.18 4.85 -8.24
C THR A 164 -25.17 5.93 -8.64
N VAL A 165 -26.41 5.82 -8.19
CA VAL A 165 -27.43 6.87 -8.32
C VAL A 165 -28.08 7.04 -6.96
N GLY A 166 -28.34 8.27 -6.55
CA GLY A 166 -28.95 8.56 -5.26
C GLY A 166 -29.62 9.92 -5.22
N SER A 167 -30.45 10.10 -4.20
CA SER A 167 -31.05 11.40 -3.90
C SER A 167 -31.32 11.53 -2.40
N ASP A 168 -31.26 12.77 -1.92
CA ASP A 168 -31.59 13.18 -0.55
C ASP A 168 -32.27 14.55 -0.56
N ASN A 169 -32.81 14.97 0.58
CA ASN A 169 -33.47 16.26 0.79
C ASN A 169 -32.78 17.08 1.90
N LEU A 170 -31.45 17.02 1.97
CA LEU A 170 -30.67 17.65 3.04
C LEU A 170 -30.36 19.14 2.78
N SER A 171 -30.76 19.67 1.62
CA SER A 171 -30.54 21.08 1.23
C SER A 171 -31.69 21.98 1.69
N SER A 172 -31.45 23.29 1.70
CA SER A 172 -32.51 24.28 1.97
C SER A 172 -33.38 24.53 0.74
N GLU A 173 -34.63 24.97 0.97
CA GLU A 173 -35.58 25.33 -0.09
C GLU A 173 -35.00 26.40 -1.04
N ALA A 174 -34.31 27.42 -0.50
CA ALA A 174 -33.68 28.49 -1.28
C ALA A 174 -32.51 28.02 -2.17
N SER A 175 -31.96 26.84 -1.92
CA SER A 175 -30.85 26.23 -2.67
C SER A 175 -31.26 24.96 -3.42
N GLY A 176 -32.56 24.69 -3.52
CA GLY A 176 -33.14 23.43 -3.97
C GLY A 176 -33.17 22.37 -2.87
N GLU A 177 -34.36 21.99 -2.42
CA GLU A 177 -34.60 21.04 -1.31
C GLU A 177 -33.94 19.67 -1.55
N PHE A 178 -33.98 19.17 -2.78
CA PHE A 178 -33.47 17.85 -3.13
C PHE A 178 -32.10 17.92 -3.80
N GLN A 179 -31.19 17.05 -3.37
CA GLN A 179 -29.96 16.76 -4.10
C GLN A 179 -30.10 15.42 -4.82
N ARG A 180 -29.74 15.37 -6.10
CA ARG A 180 -29.59 14.12 -6.85
C ARG A 180 -28.14 13.93 -7.24
N ARG A 181 -27.69 12.68 -7.26
CA ARG A 181 -26.29 12.32 -7.48
C ARG A 181 -26.24 11.14 -8.43
N ALA A 182 -25.33 11.19 -9.39
CA ALA A 182 -24.95 10.05 -10.21
C ALA A 182 -23.43 9.95 -10.26
N GLY A 183 -22.93 8.73 -10.16
CA GLY A 183 -21.50 8.43 -10.16
C GLY A 183 -21.19 7.26 -11.08
N LEU A 184 -20.06 7.35 -11.77
CA LEU A 184 -19.47 6.27 -12.55
C LEU A 184 -18.03 6.08 -12.09
N GLU A 185 -17.70 4.87 -11.69
CA GLU A 185 -16.34 4.44 -11.41
C GLU A 185 -15.92 3.41 -12.45
N LEU A 186 -14.70 3.56 -12.98
CA LEU A 186 -14.05 2.62 -13.89
C LEU A 186 -12.72 2.20 -13.28
N ASP A 187 -12.57 0.89 -13.10
CA ASP A 187 -11.41 0.27 -12.47
C ASP A 187 -10.52 -0.44 -13.50
N ASN A 188 -9.21 -0.30 -13.32
CA ASN A 188 -8.16 -0.93 -14.10
C ASN A 188 -8.34 -0.75 -15.63
N THR A 189 -8.68 0.46 -16.06
CA THR A 189 -9.02 0.76 -17.46
C THR A 189 -7.84 0.53 -18.40
N PHE A 190 -6.62 0.84 -17.93
CA PHE A 190 -5.39 0.65 -18.69
C PHE A 190 -4.58 -0.59 -18.27
N GLY A 191 -5.10 -1.41 -17.34
CA GLY A 191 -4.38 -2.59 -16.87
C GLY A 191 -3.21 -2.29 -15.92
N ILE A 192 -3.17 -1.11 -15.31
CA ILE A 192 -2.09 -0.64 -14.42
C ILE A 192 -2.58 -0.32 -13.00
N ASN A 193 -3.68 -0.95 -12.58
CA ASN A 193 -4.40 -0.67 -11.34
C ASN A 193 -4.90 0.79 -11.22
N ASP A 194 -5.20 1.41 -12.35
CA ASP A 194 -5.76 2.76 -12.41
C ASP A 194 -7.24 2.78 -12.01
N ARG A 195 -7.71 3.93 -11.52
CA ARG A 195 -9.13 4.17 -11.20
C ARG A 195 -9.55 5.54 -11.70
N PHE A 196 -10.66 5.55 -12.44
CA PHE A 196 -11.39 6.75 -12.80
C PHE A 196 -12.68 6.83 -12.01
N THR A 197 -13.02 8.01 -11.53
CA THR A 197 -14.30 8.29 -10.90
C THR A 197 -14.86 9.57 -11.49
N PHE A 198 -16.12 9.56 -11.87
CA PHE A 198 -16.86 10.73 -12.34
C PHE A 198 -18.11 10.85 -11.49
N ASN A 199 -18.38 12.03 -10.96
CA ASN A 199 -19.58 12.30 -10.19
C ASN A 199 -20.24 13.58 -10.69
N ILE A 200 -21.56 13.53 -10.79
CA ILE A 200 -22.42 14.68 -10.99
C ILE A 200 -23.38 14.78 -9.82
N GLN A 201 -23.56 15.98 -9.32
CA GLN A 201 -24.49 16.31 -8.26
C GLN A 201 -25.26 17.56 -8.65
N GLU A 202 -26.57 17.55 -8.48
CA GLU A 202 -27.44 18.67 -8.80
C GLU A 202 -28.42 18.92 -7.66
N SER A 203 -28.70 20.20 -7.38
CA SER A 203 -29.68 20.64 -6.39
C SER A 203 -30.93 21.18 -7.10
N VAL A 204 -32.09 20.63 -6.76
CA VAL A 204 -33.38 20.88 -7.45
C VAL A 204 -34.47 21.16 -6.41
N SER A 205 -35.44 22.02 -6.75
CA SER A 205 -36.54 22.39 -5.85
C SER A 205 -37.75 21.47 -5.90
N GLU A 206 -37.92 20.71 -6.99
CA GLU A 206 -39.05 19.78 -7.14
C GLU A 206 -38.65 18.32 -6.85
N HIS A 207 -39.47 17.37 -7.31
CA HIS A 207 -39.24 15.93 -7.17
C HIS A 207 -37.90 15.52 -7.80
N PRO A 208 -37.06 14.73 -7.10
CA PRO A 208 -35.67 14.47 -7.48
C PRO A 208 -35.49 13.73 -8.82
N PHE A 209 -36.52 13.04 -9.30
CA PHE A 209 -36.50 12.25 -10.54
C PHE A 209 -37.30 12.87 -11.69
N ARG A 210 -37.82 14.09 -11.51
CA ARG A 210 -38.53 14.79 -12.59
C ARG A 210 -37.51 15.41 -13.56
N LEU A 211 -37.67 15.13 -14.84
CA LEU A 211 -36.91 15.78 -15.91
C LEU A 211 -37.61 17.11 -16.25
N THR A 212 -37.37 18.14 -15.44
CA THR A 212 -37.78 19.52 -15.74
C THR A 212 -36.71 20.24 -16.57
N GLN A 213 -37.10 21.27 -17.33
CA GLN A 213 -36.17 22.15 -18.06
C GLN A 213 -35.59 23.26 -17.16
N ASP A 214 -36.03 23.34 -15.91
CA ASP A 214 -35.57 24.35 -14.97
C ASP A 214 -34.09 24.14 -14.63
N GLU A 215 -33.32 25.23 -14.69
CA GLU A 215 -31.91 25.20 -14.29
C GLU A 215 -31.80 24.85 -12.80
N PRO A 216 -31.01 23.83 -12.43
CA PRO A 216 -30.82 23.48 -11.03
C PRO A 216 -30.11 24.60 -10.26
N TYR A 217 -30.50 24.77 -8.99
CA TYR A 217 -29.97 25.76 -8.05
C TYR A 217 -28.46 25.58 -7.81
N GLY A 218 -27.95 24.37 -8.01
CA GLY A 218 -26.52 24.11 -7.98
C GLY A 218 -26.17 22.86 -8.75
N GLN A 219 -25.01 22.88 -9.40
CA GLN A 219 -24.44 21.75 -10.12
C GLN A 219 -22.97 21.59 -9.72
N MET A 220 -22.56 20.37 -9.45
CA MET A 220 -21.16 20.02 -9.26
C MET A 220 -20.82 18.83 -10.13
N PHE A 221 -19.89 19.04 -11.04
CA PHE A 221 -19.22 17.96 -11.76
C PHE A 221 -17.85 17.74 -11.14
N SER A 222 -17.48 16.49 -10.94
CA SER A 222 -16.13 16.12 -10.49
C SER A 222 -15.64 14.88 -11.22
N GLY A 223 -14.35 14.86 -11.52
CA GLY A 223 -13.64 13.73 -12.06
C GLY A 223 -12.34 13.52 -11.28
N SER A 224 -11.98 12.26 -11.03
CA SER A 224 -10.70 11.90 -10.45
C SER A 224 -10.08 10.74 -11.20
N PHE A 225 -8.78 10.82 -11.45
CA PHE A 225 -7.97 9.72 -11.94
C PHE A 225 -6.93 9.38 -10.88
N SER A 226 -6.63 8.10 -10.70
CA SER A 226 -5.56 7.67 -9.78
C SER A 226 -4.89 6.39 -10.19
N VAL A 227 -3.56 6.33 -10.06
CA VAL A 227 -2.73 5.19 -10.43
C VAL A 227 -1.64 4.95 -9.37
N PRO A 228 -1.44 3.71 -8.91
CA PRO A 228 -0.41 3.39 -7.93
C PRO A 228 0.94 3.10 -8.59
N TYR A 229 2.01 3.32 -7.83
CA TYR A 229 3.37 2.86 -8.13
C TYR A 229 4.08 2.52 -6.81
N GLY A 230 3.94 1.26 -6.37
CA GLY A 230 4.39 0.80 -5.06
C GLY A 230 3.80 1.63 -3.92
N TYR A 231 4.66 2.29 -3.14
CA TYR A 231 4.26 3.17 -2.04
C TYR A 231 3.57 4.48 -2.46
N TRP A 232 3.58 4.83 -3.74
CA TRP A 232 3.02 6.10 -4.22
C TRP A 232 1.64 5.89 -4.83
N LEU A 233 0.71 6.79 -4.52
CA LEU A 233 -0.53 6.92 -5.26
C LEU A 233 -0.56 8.30 -5.94
N PHE A 234 -0.53 8.28 -7.27
CA PHE A 234 -0.68 9.48 -8.08
C PHE A 234 -2.16 9.69 -8.31
N SER A 235 -2.66 10.91 -8.05
CA SER A 235 -4.04 11.28 -8.30
C SER A 235 -4.11 12.61 -9.03
N ILE A 236 -5.12 12.78 -9.87
CA ILE A 236 -5.51 14.05 -10.45
C ILE A 236 -6.99 14.17 -10.21
N ASP A 237 -7.39 15.18 -9.46
CA ASP A 237 -8.78 15.54 -9.23
C ASP A 237 -9.08 16.81 -10.03
N ALA A 238 -10.29 16.91 -10.55
CA ALA A 238 -10.82 18.11 -11.18
C ALA A 238 -12.29 18.22 -10.81
N SER A 239 -12.74 19.42 -10.46
CA SER A 239 -14.15 19.69 -10.22
C SER A 239 -14.54 21.00 -10.86
N LYS A 240 -15.84 21.16 -11.08
CA LYS A 240 -16.49 22.38 -11.52
C LYS A 240 -17.82 22.45 -10.79
N SER A 241 -17.93 23.37 -9.86
CA SER A 241 -19.20 23.74 -9.25
C SER A 241 -19.79 24.95 -9.96
N ARG A 242 -21.10 25.06 -9.95
CA ARG A 242 -21.89 26.28 -10.19
C ARG A 242 -22.98 26.26 -9.14
N TYR A 243 -23.20 27.37 -8.47
CA TYR A 243 -24.37 27.57 -7.63
C TYR A 243 -25.06 28.84 -8.10
N LEU A 244 -26.38 28.88 -7.91
CA LEU A 244 -27.22 30.04 -8.04
C LEU A 244 -27.80 30.25 -6.65
N SER A 245 -27.30 31.26 -5.94
CA SER A 245 -27.89 31.71 -4.69
C SER A 245 -28.54 33.05 -4.98
N THR A 246 -29.86 33.05 -5.09
CA THR A 246 -30.62 34.28 -5.27
C THR A 246 -30.89 34.89 -3.91
N ILE A 247 -30.21 35.98 -3.60
CA ILE A 247 -30.44 36.72 -2.35
C ILE A 247 -31.51 37.78 -2.63
N PRO A 248 -32.71 37.69 -2.03
CA PRO A 248 -33.74 38.70 -2.24
C PRO A 248 -33.27 40.05 -1.67
N SER A 249 -33.38 41.10 -2.48
CA SER A 249 -33.05 42.49 -2.11
C SER A 249 -34.21 43.41 -2.46
N ALA A 250 -34.22 44.61 -1.86
CA ALA A 250 -35.34 45.56 -1.93
C ALA A 250 -35.64 46.11 -3.34
N PHE A 251 -34.78 45.85 -4.33
CA PHE A 251 -34.90 46.43 -5.68
C PHE A 251 -34.79 45.39 -6.82
N SER A 252 -34.00 44.33 -6.64
CA SER A 252 -33.93 43.18 -7.55
C SER A 252 -33.18 42.03 -6.90
N ASP A 253 -33.46 40.82 -7.35
CA ASP A 253 -32.72 39.61 -6.96
C ASP A 253 -31.24 39.69 -7.39
N ILE A 254 -30.35 39.19 -6.54
CA ILE A 254 -28.90 39.11 -6.81
C ILE A 254 -28.51 37.65 -6.96
N ASP A 255 -28.06 37.26 -8.16
CA ASP A 255 -27.54 35.93 -8.44
C ASP A 255 -26.01 35.88 -8.28
N THR A 256 -25.53 34.95 -7.47
CA THR A 256 -24.08 34.68 -7.32
C THR A 256 -23.71 33.33 -7.91
N SER A 257 -22.59 33.25 -8.65
CA SER A 257 -22.03 32.00 -9.16
C SER A 257 -20.51 31.93 -8.97
N GLY A 258 -19.94 30.72 -8.94
CA GLY A 258 -18.50 30.51 -8.81
C GLY A 258 -18.03 29.17 -9.35
N THR A 259 -16.86 29.14 -10.00
CA THR A 259 -16.19 27.95 -10.56
C THR A 259 -14.92 27.66 -9.77
N SER A 260 -14.71 26.44 -9.30
CA SER A 260 -13.46 26.02 -8.63
C SER A 260 -12.87 24.79 -9.28
N ILE A 261 -11.59 24.84 -9.67
CA ILE A 261 -10.81 23.68 -10.12
C ILE A 261 -9.74 23.38 -9.06
N VAL A 262 -9.73 22.15 -8.54
CA VAL A 262 -8.79 21.72 -7.51
C VAL A 262 -7.96 20.54 -8.03
N ILE A 263 -6.66 20.74 -8.21
CA ILE A 263 -5.70 19.68 -8.58
C ILE A 263 -4.95 19.24 -7.32
N ARG A 264 -5.01 17.94 -6.98
CA ARG A 264 -4.30 17.36 -5.82
C ARG A 264 -3.09 16.56 -6.28
N LEU A 265 -1.91 16.89 -5.77
CA LEU A 265 -0.65 16.22 -6.10
C LEU A 265 -0.42 14.91 -5.31
N PRO A 266 0.51 14.03 -5.76
CA PRO A 266 0.70 12.68 -5.25
C PRO A 266 1.06 12.66 -3.77
N ARG A 267 0.57 11.63 -3.06
CA ARG A 267 1.00 11.35 -1.69
C ARG A 267 1.69 9.98 -1.65
N PRO A 268 2.89 9.89 -1.06
CA PRO A 268 3.37 8.59 -0.63
C PRO A 268 2.44 8.12 0.47
N ILE A 269 1.89 6.92 0.33
CA ILE A 269 1.31 6.19 1.44
C ILE A 269 2.51 5.68 2.21
N SER A 270 2.95 6.45 3.20
CA SER A 270 3.96 5.98 4.14
C SER A 270 3.39 4.72 4.80
N PRO A 271 4.15 3.61 4.89
CA PRO A 271 3.84 2.59 5.88
C PRO A 271 3.77 3.30 7.23
N ALA A 272 2.80 2.97 8.08
CA ALA A 272 2.54 3.66 9.34
C ALA A 272 3.85 4.03 10.09
N GLY A 273 4.33 5.28 9.97
CA GLY A 273 5.62 5.66 10.56
C GLY A 273 6.38 6.87 10.02
N LEU A 274 6.25 7.28 8.74
CA LEU A 274 7.02 8.41 8.19
C LEU A 274 6.11 9.59 7.83
N ARG A 275 6.09 10.60 8.71
CA ARG A 275 5.40 11.87 8.47
C ARG A 275 6.25 12.77 7.57
N SER A 276 5.90 12.88 6.29
CA SER A 276 6.21 14.07 5.50
C SER A 276 4.93 14.54 4.80
N ARG A 277 4.34 15.61 5.37
CA ARG A 277 3.18 16.29 4.81
C ARG A 277 3.67 17.54 4.09
N ILE A 278 3.60 17.55 2.77
CA ILE A 278 3.60 18.78 1.99
C ILE A 278 2.30 18.77 1.19
N MET A 279 1.39 19.65 1.57
CA MET A 279 0.10 19.85 0.92
C MET A 279 0.17 21.21 0.23
N ILE A 280 0.27 21.21 -1.09
CA ILE A 280 0.17 22.43 -1.90
C ILE A 280 -1.19 22.39 -2.58
N ILE A 281 -2.05 23.34 -2.21
CA ILE A 281 -3.36 23.54 -2.83
C ILE A 281 -3.18 24.76 -3.76
N LEU A 282 -3.20 24.54 -5.07
CA LEU A 282 -3.42 25.62 -6.02
C LEU A 282 -4.92 25.72 -6.29
N SER A 283 -5.54 26.77 -5.77
CA SER A 283 -6.89 27.18 -6.14
C SER A 283 -6.76 28.28 -7.20
N LEU A 284 -7.05 27.95 -8.46
CA LEU A 284 -7.24 28.97 -9.49
C LEU A 284 -8.71 29.36 -9.48
N ALA A 285 -9.01 30.51 -8.89
CA ALA A 285 -10.25 31.22 -9.13
C ALA A 285 -10.08 32.01 -10.44
N ALA A 286 -10.97 31.78 -11.40
CA ALA A 286 -11.12 32.61 -12.59
C ALA A 286 -12.34 33.50 -12.42
#